data_AF-A0A945MVS7-F1
#
_entry.id   AF-A0A945MVS7-F1
#
_cell.length_a   1.000
_cell.length_b   1.000
_cell.length_c   1.000
_cell.angle_alpha   90.00
_cell.angle_beta   90.00
_cell.angle_gamma   90.00
#
_symmetry.space_group_name_H-M   'P 1'
#
loop_
_entity.id
_entity.type
_entity.pdbx_description
1 polymer ?
#
loop_
_entity_poly.entity_id
_entity_poly.type
_entity_poly.pdbx_seq_one_letter_code
_entity_poly.pdbx_strand_id
1 'polypeptide(L)'
;MAAFDYQDFDREIWHKELEDFVPDTLYDMHTHMWCEAHKGALTGAPSGLRLEIDYQDHLDWAAKLYPGREFHLLVLGTPIPGMDAEGHNNWMAQELKADPESAINMMVTPDMSPEYVAEQVDKHNFLGLKPYRTFAEDPAGARMKDFLPESFIEVAHDKKLAITMHLAKPTGPA
;
A
#
# COMPACT_ATOMS: atom_id res chain seq x y z
N MET A 1 8.51 -0.80 -17.41
CA MET A 1 9.29 -0.97 -16.17
C MET A 1 10.73 -1.28 -16.54
N ALA A 2 11.72 -0.83 -15.77
CA ALA A 2 13.10 -1.28 -15.97
C ALA A 2 13.11 -2.81 -15.84
N ALA A 3 13.64 -3.51 -16.84
CA ALA A 3 13.70 -4.95 -16.82
C ALA A 3 14.60 -5.38 -15.65
N PHE A 4 14.02 -6.05 -14.66
CA PHE A 4 14.80 -6.78 -13.68
C PHE A 4 15.47 -7.95 -14.38
N ASP A 5 16.79 -7.90 -14.47
CA ASP A 5 17.62 -8.98 -14.99
C ASP A 5 18.03 -9.86 -13.82
N TYR A 6 17.42 -11.03 -13.72
CA TYR A 6 17.76 -12.02 -12.70
C TYR A 6 18.97 -12.82 -13.18
N GLN A 7 20.14 -12.58 -12.59
CA GLN A 7 21.42 -13.07 -13.09
C GLN A 7 21.81 -14.41 -12.47
N ASP A 8 22.84 -15.05 -13.01
CA ASP A 8 23.38 -16.30 -12.45
C ASP A 8 23.88 -16.11 -11.01
N PHE A 9 24.41 -14.93 -10.70
CA PHE A 9 24.84 -14.60 -9.34
C PHE A 9 23.68 -14.54 -8.34
N ASP A 10 22.53 -13.97 -8.74
CA ASP A 10 21.34 -13.92 -7.89
C ASP A 10 20.79 -15.34 -7.62
N ARG A 11 20.80 -16.19 -8.65
CA ARG A 11 20.46 -17.63 -8.51
C ARG A 11 21.38 -18.34 -7.54
N GLU A 12 22.68 -18.07 -7.63
CA GLU A 12 23.67 -18.70 -6.75
C GLU A 12 23.44 -18.31 -5.28
N ILE A 13 23.15 -17.03 -5.00
CA ILE A 13 22.79 -16.57 -3.66
C ILE A 13 21.52 -17.26 -3.18
N TRP A 14 20.47 -17.34 -4.03
CA TRP A 14 19.23 -18.01 -3.66
C TRP A 14 19.49 -19.45 -3.22
N HIS A 15 20.13 -20.25 -4.07
CA HIS A 15 20.35 -21.67 -3.79
C HIS A 15 21.30 -21.94 -2.63
N LYS A 16 22.32 -21.10 -2.42
CA LYS A 16 23.34 -21.35 -1.40
C LYS A 16 22.97 -20.81 -0.03
N GLU A 17 22.20 -19.71 0.02
CA GLU A 17 22.01 -18.95 1.25
C GLU A 17 20.55 -18.77 1.65
N LEU A 18 19.63 -18.68 0.67
CA LEU A 18 18.25 -18.26 0.95
C LEU A 18 17.25 -19.40 0.89
N GLU A 19 17.45 -20.40 0.03
CA GLU A 19 16.44 -21.45 -0.21
C GLU A 19 16.05 -22.17 1.09
N ASP A 20 17.00 -22.64 1.89
CA ASP A 20 16.73 -23.32 3.16
C ASP A 20 16.37 -22.35 4.32
N PHE A 21 16.66 -21.05 4.17
CA PHE A 21 16.46 -20.04 5.20
C PHE A 21 15.08 -19.37 5.11
N VAL A 22 14.65 -19.07 3.88
CA VAL A 22 13.43 -18.34 3.58
C VAL A 22 12.23 -19.30 3.70
N PRO A 23 11.21 -18.99 4.52
CA PRO A 23 10.05 -19.85 4.71
C PRO A 23 9.28 -20.12 3.42
N ASP A 24 8.53 -21.23 3.41
CA ASP A 24 7.69 -21.63 2.27
C ASP A 24 6.60 -20.60 1.93
N THR A 25 6.13 -19.85 2.93
CA THR A 25 5.15 -18.77 2.78
C THR A 25 5.75 -17.45 3.22
N LEU A 26 5.63 -16.44 2.35
CA LEU A 26 6.11 -15.09 2.58
C LEU A 26 4.95 -14.10 2.62
N TYR A 27 5.11 -13.09 3.47
CA TYR A 27 4.15 -12.01 3.60
C TYR A 27 4.88 -10.67 3.55
N ASP A 28 4.73 -9.93 2.45
CA ASP A 28 5.27 -8.58 2.35
C ASP A 28 4.36 -7.59 3.09
N MET A 29 4.85 -7.06 4.21
CA MET A 29 4.07 -6.18 5.08
C MET A 29 3.93 -4.75 4.54
N HIS A 30 4.58 -4.39 3.42
CA HIS A 30 4.56 -3.01 2.95
C HIS A 30 4.81 -2.89 1.46
N THR A 31 3.73 -2.88 0.70
CA THR A 31 3.79 -2.52 -0.72
C THR A 31 2.76 -1.47 -1.13
N HIS A 32 2.97 -0.92 -2.32
CA HIS A 32 2.08 0.01 -3.01
C HIS A 32 1.70 -0.55 -4.37
N MET A 33 0.44 -0.31 -4.74
CA MET A 33 -0.07 -0.57 -6.07
C MET A 33 -0.55 0.75 -6.70
N TRP A 34 -0.55 0.82 -8.02
CA TRP A 34 -1.03 2.00 -8.72
C TRP A 34 -1.57 1.68 -10.10
N CYS A 35 -2.67 2.36 -10.46
CA CYS A 35 -3.22 2.39 -11.81
C CYS A 35 -3.46 3.86 -12.21
N GLU A 36 -2.97 4.26 -13.39
CA GLU A 36 -3.09 5.65 -13.86
C GLU A 36 -4.54 6.06 -14.15
N ALA A 37 -5.48 5.11 -14.21
CA ALA A 37 -6.91 5.40 -14.26
C ALA A 37 -7.38 6.24 -13.05
N HIS A 38 -6.71 6.14 -11.91
CA HIS A 38 -7.07 6.84 -10.66
C HIS A 38 -6.22 8.09 -10.39
N LYS A 39 -5.55 8.61 -11.42
CA LYS A 39 -4.70 9.80 -11.29
C LYS A 39 -5.45 11.08 -10.90
N GLY A 40 -6.78 11.11 -11.00
CA GLY A 40 -7.57 12.29 -10.66
C GLY A 40 -7.12 13.53 -11.43
N ALA A 41 -6.74 14.58 -10.70
CA ALA A 41 -6.30 15.86 -11.25
C ALA A 41 -4.80 15.89 -11.66
N LEU A 42 -4.08 14.78 -11.46
CA LEU A 42 -2.65 14.71 -11.78
C LEU A 42 -2.40 14.81 -13.28
N THR A 43 -1.34 15.53 -13.63
CA THR A 43 -0.89 15.72 -15.01
C THR A 43 0.54 15.22 -15.19
N GLY A 44 1.02 15.21 -16.44
CA GLY A 44 2.36 14.71 -16.78
C GLY A 44 2.46 13.18 -16.81
N ALA A 45 3.63 12.70 -17.24
CA ALA A 45 3.92 11.28 -17.36
C ALA A 45 4.03 10.61 -15.97
N PRO A 46 3.56 9.35 -15.83
CA PRO A 46 3.69 8.60 -14.59
C PRO A 46 5.15 8.39 -14.21
N SER A 47 5.47 8.57 -12.93
CA SER A 47 6.80 8.37 -12.34
C SER A 47 6.70 8.12 -10.84
N GLY A 48 7.73 7.49 -10.25
CA GLY A 48 7.74 7.16 -8.82
C GLY A 48 6.55 6.30 -8.42
N LEU A 49 5.78 6.73 -7.41
CA LEU A 49 4.58 6.05 -6.92
C LEU A 49 3.45 5.97 -7.97
N ARG A 50 3.54 6.73 -9.08
CA ARG A 50 2.60 6.65 -10.20
C ARG A 50 2.99 5.63 -11.27
N LEU A 51 4.08 4.88 -11.09
CA LEU A 51 4.38 3.77 -12.00
C LEU A 51 3.30 2.72 -11.83
N GLU A 52 2.65 2.34 -12.94
CA GLU A 52 1.62 1.31 -12.91
C GLU A 52 2.23 -0.01 -12.42
N ILE A 53 1.65 -0.53 -11.35
CA ILE A 53 2.03 -1.78 -10.74
C ILE A 53 0.79 -2.36 -10.06
N ASP A 54 0.35 -3.51 -10.55
CA ASP A 54 -0.86 -4.20 -10.10
C ASP A 54 -0.53 -5.40 -9.21
N TYR A 55 -1.53 -6.16 -8.78
CA TYR A 55 -1.29 -7.34 -7.95
C TYR A 55 -0.47 -8.41 -8.68
N GLN A 56 -0.71 -8.62 -9.98
CA GLN A 56 0.01 -9.62 -10.76
C GLN A 56 1.49 -9.24 -10.92
N ASP A 57 1.80 -7.95 -11.10
CA ASP A 57 3.18 -7.49 -11.13
C ASP A 57 3.92 -7.87 -9.84
N HIS A 58 3.28 -7.75 -8.66
CA HIS A 58 3.88 -8.17 -7.39
C HIS A 58 4.19 -9.67 -7.37
N LEU A 59 3.25 -10.50 -7.84
CA LEU A 59 3.45 -11.95 -7.93
C LEU A 59 4.60 -12.30 -8.89
N ASP A 60 4.67 -11.63 -10.04
CA ASP A 60 5.71 -11.85 -11.03
C ASP A 60 7.10 -11.46 -10.51
N TRP A 61 7.17 -10.43 -9.67
CA TRP A 61 8.40 -10.05 -8.96
C TRP A 61 8.74 -11.06 -7.85
N ALA A 62 7.78 -11.44 -7.02
CA ALA A 62 7.96 -12.41 -5.95
C ALA A 62 8.43 -13.77 -6.49
N ALA A 63 7.85 -14.25 -7.61
CA ALA A 63 8.23 -15.50 -8.24
C ALA A 63 9.69 -15.52 -8.74
N LYS A 64 10.26 -14.35 -9.09
CA LYS A 64 11.66 -14.22 -9.49
C LYS A 64 12.59 -14.15 -8.29
N LEU A 65 12.20 -13.42 -7.24
CA LEU A 65 13.02 -13.20 -6.04
C LEU A 65 12.99 -14.38 -5.07
N TYR A 66 11.84 -15.06 -4.98
CA TYR A 66 11.54 -16.11 -4.02
C TYR A 66 10.93 -17.33 -4.74
N PRO A 67 11.66 -17.96 -5.68
CA PRO A 67 11.11 -19.03 -6.50
C PRO A 67 10.62 -20.20 -5.63
N GLY A 68 9.41 -20.66 -5.91
CA GLY A 68 8.77 -21.77 -5.20
C GLY A 68 8.12 -21.40 -3.86
N ARG A 69 8.08 -20.10 -3.50
CA ARG A 69 7.41 -19.62 -2.28
C ARG A 69 5.99 -19.17 -2.58
N GLU A 70 5.09 -19.48 -1.64
CA GLU A 70 3.78 -18.84 -1.56
C GLU A 70 3.99 -17.38 -1.10
N PHE A 71 3.25 -16.44 -1.68
CA PHE A 71 3.46 -15.02 -1.47
C PHE A 71 2.15 -14.27 -1.31
N HIS A 72 2.04 -13.53 -0.21
CA HIS A 72 0.94 -12.63 0.10
C HIS A 72 1.49 -11.28 0.53
N LEU A 73 0.62 -10.28 0.61
CA LEU A 73 1.05 -8.90 0.81
C LEU A 73 0.01 -8.04 1.53
N LEU A 74 0.50 -7.08 2.30
CA LEU A 74 -0.27 -5.95 2.80
C LEU A 74 -0.05 -4.76 1.87
N VAL A 75 -1.07 -4.43 1.08
CA VAL A 75 -1.08 -3.19 0.29
C VAL A 75 -1.38 -2.02 1.23
N LEU A 76 -0.46 -1.07 1.27
CA LEU A 76 -0.69 0.22 1.89
C LEU A 76 -1.16 1.16 0.79
N GLY A 77 -2.32 1.79 0.96
CA GLY A 77 -2.85 2.64 -0.10
C GLY A 77 -1.91 3.80 -0.48
N THR A 78 -1.74 4.06 -1.77
CA THR A 78 -0.66 4.90 -2.30
C THR A 78 -0.90 6.40 -2.06
N PRO A 79 0.06 7.16 -1.50
CA PRO A 79 -0.18 8.54 -1.04
C PRO A 79 0.11 9.61 -2.10
N ILE A 80 -0.76 9.80 -3.08
CA ILE A 80 -0.54 10.81 -4.12
C ILE A 80 -1.58 11.95 -4.01
N PRO A 81 -1.19 13.17 -3.55
CA PRO A 81 -2.08 14.33 -3.52
C PRO A 81 -2.70 14.64 -4.89
N GLY A 82 -4.01 14.86 -4.93
CA GLY A 82 -4.77 15.16 -6.15
C GLY A 82 -5.27 13.93 -6.93
N MET A 83 -5.00 12.71 -6.45
CA MET A 83 -5.54 11.49 -7.03
C MET A 83 -7.04 11.28 -6.74
N ASP A 84 -7.66 10.37 -7.50
CA ASP A 84 -8.97 9.80 -7.17
C ASP A 84 -8.81 8.74 -6.06
N ALA A 85 -8.95 9.20 -4.82
CA ALA A 85 -8.86 8.41 -3.60
C ALA A 85 -9.83 7.22 -3.56
N GLU A 86 -11.08 7.46 -3.94
CA GLU A 86 -12.14 6.46 -3.88
C GLU A 86 -11.93 5.41 -4.97
N GLY A 87 -11.64 5.83 -6.21
CA GLY A 87 -11.30 4.93 -7.30
C GLY A 87 -10.09 4.05 -6.97
N HIS A 88 -9.03 4.65 -6.41
CA HIS A 88 -7.82 3.93 -5.99
C HIS A 88 -8.12 2.85 -4.95
N ASN A 89 -8.85 3.19 -3.88
CA ASN A 89 -9.24 2.22 -2.85
C ASN A 89 -10.16 1.11 -3.40
N ASN A 90 -11.14 1.46 -4.24
CA ASN A 90 -12.03 0.49 -4.89
C ASN A 90 -11.25 -0.48 -5.79
N TRP A 91 -10.28 0.03 -6.56
CA TRP A 91 -9.46 -0.77 -7.46
C TRP A 91 -8.55 -1.74 -6.71
N MET A 92 -7.81 -1.27 -5.69
CA MET A 92 -6.99 -2.17 -4.85
C MET A 92 -7.83 -3.32 -4.27
N ALA A 93 -9.05 -3.03 -3.80
CA ALA A 93 -9.96 -4.06 -3.28
C ALA A 93 -10.40 -5.07 -4.35
N GLN A 94 -10.50 -4.66 -5.62
CA GLN A 94 -10.79 -5.61 -6.71
C GLN A 94 -9.57 -6.48 -7.06
N GLU A 95 -8.39 -5.89 -7.12
CA GLU A 95 -7.14 -6.60 -7.43
C GLU A 95 -6.88 -7.76 -6.45
N LEU A 96 -7.12 -7.53 -5.16
CA LEU A 96 -6.85 -8.54 -4.12
C LEU A 96 -8.02 -9.50 -3.87
N LYS A 97 -9.11 -9.39 -4.63
CA LYS A 97 -10.33 -10.20 -4.38
C LYS A 97 -10.10 -11.71 -4.47
N ALA A 98 -9.12 -12.15 -5.25
CA ALA A 98 -8.77 -13.56 -5.43
C ALA A 98 -7.78 -14.09 -4.37
N ASP A 99 -7.20 -13.22 -3.55
CA ASP A 99 -6.20 -13.56 -2.54
C ASP A 99 -6.74 -13.22 -1.14
N PRO A 100 -7.39 -14.17 -0.45
CA PRO A 100 -8.01 -13.93 0.85
C PRO A 100 -6.99 -13.75 2.00
N GLU A 101 -5.72 -14.12 1.79
CA GLU A 101 -4.67 -13.97 2.79
C GLU A 101 -4.00 -12.58 2.70
N SER A 102 -3.95 -11.99 1.50
CA SER A 102 -3.52 -10.61 1.32
C SER A 102 -4.53 -9.61 1.86
N ALA A 103 -4.04 -8.44 2.25
CA ALA A 103 -4.84 -7.42 2.92
C ALA A 103 -4.52 -6.02 2.43
N ILE A 104 -5.41 -5.08 2.72
CA ILE A 104 -5.26 -3.67 2.36
C ILE A 104 -5.45 -2.81 3.60
N ASN A 105 -4.54 -1.85 3.79
CA ASN A 105 -4.81 -0.70 4.62
C ASN A 105 -5.27 0.46 3.74
N MET A 106 -6.53 0.85 3.93
CA MET A 106 -7.24 1.87 3.16
C MET A 106 -6.46 3.18 3.15
N MET A 107 -6.24 3.74 1.97
CA MET A 107 -5.74 5.12 1.88
C MET A 107 -6.81 6.07 2.41
N VAL A 108 -6.45 6.90 3.39
CA VAL A 108 -7.33 7.93 3.93
C VAL A 108 -6.69 9.31 3.83
N THR A 109 -7.52 10.31 3.55
CA THR A 109 -7.14 11.73 3.66
C THR A 109 -7.92 12.37 4.82
N PRO A 110 -7.39 13.42 5.47
CA PRO A 110 -8.05 14.03 6.63
C PRO A 110 -9.40 14.67 6.31
N ASP A 111 -9.69 14.94 5.03
CA ASP A 111 -10.96 15.54 4.58
C ASP A 111 -12.11 14.53 4.45
N MET A 112 -11.84 13.22 4.53
CA MET A 112 -12.89 12.20 4.51
C MET A 112 -13.73 12.26 5.79
N SER A 113 -15.03 11.97 5.69
CA SER A 113 -15.87 11.83 6.88
C SER A 113 -15.65 10.46 7.54
N PRO A 114 -15.76 10.35 8.88
CA PRO A 114 -15.63 9.06 9.57
C PRO A 114 -16.70 8.06 9.13
N GLU A 115 -17.91 8.51 8.79
CA GLU A 115 -18.99 7.65 8.27
C GLU A 115 -18.59 7.03 6.93
N TYR A 116 -18.01 7.83 6.02
CA TYR A 116 -17.52 7.34 4.75
C TYR A 116 -16.39 6.32 4.94
N VAL A 117 -15.41 6.61 5.80
CA VAL A 117 -14.31 5.67 6.12
C VAL A 117 -14.88 4.36 6.65
N ALA A 118 -15.82 4.43 7.58
CA ALA A 118 -16.47 3.26 8.15
C ALA A 118 -17.22 2.42 7.09
N GLU A 119 -17.96 3.06 6.18
CA GLU A 119 -18.67 2.39 5.09
C GLU A 119 -17.70 1.70 4.12
N GLN A 120 -16.60 2.37 3.73
CA GLN A 120 -15.62 1.77 2.82
C GLN A 120 -14.90 0.58 3.43
N VAL A 121 -14.58 0.65 4.73
CA VAL A 121 -14.00 -0.49 5.47
C VAL A 121 -14.94 -1.69 5.43
N ASP A 122 -16.23 -1.50 5.72
CA ASP A 122 -17.20 -2.60 5.71
C ASP A 122 -17.43 -3.15 4.31
N LYS A 123 -17.48 -2.27 3.30
CA LYS A 123 -17.69 -2.64 1.89
C LYS A 123 -16.58 -3.54 1.35
N HIS A 124 -15.33 -3.24 1.68
CA HIS A 124 -14.15 -3.90 1.10
C HIS A 124 -13.40 -4.80 2.07
N ASN A 125 -13.85 -4.90 3.32
CA ASN A 125 -13.18 -5.65 4.38
C ASN A 125 -11.71 -5.22 4.55
N PHE A 126 -11.44 -3.91 4.55
CA PHE A 126 -10.09 -3.39 4.76
C PHE A 126 -9.57 -3.77 6.16
N LEU A 127 -8.31 -4.19 6.24
CA LEU A 127 -7.66 -4.61 7.49
C LEU A 127 -7.30 -3.41 8.37
N GLY A 128 -7.04 -2.26 7.74
CA GLY A 128 -6.51 -1.11 8.42
C GLY A 128 -6.71 0.20 7.69
N LEU A 129 -6.25 1.28 8.32
CA LEU A 129 -6.15 2.61 7.75
C LEU A 129 -4.69 2.96 7.49
N LYS A 130 -4.46 3.65 6.39
CA LYS A 130 -3.15 4.15 5.98
C LYS A 130 -3.22 5.68 5.77
N PRO A 131 -2.99 6.47 6.84
CA PRO A 131 -2.93 7.92 6.77
C PRO A 131 -1.52 8.40 6.38
N TYR A 132 -1.42 9.56 5.72
CA TYR A 132 -0.13 10.16 5.35
C TYR A 132 -0.09 11.66 5.57
N ARG A 133 1.03 12.13 6.13
CA ARG A 133 1.27 13.56 6.34
C ARG A 133 1.27 14.38 5.06
N THR A 134 1.49 13.75 3.89
CA THR A 134 1.44 14.45 2.60
C THR A 134 0.06 15.03 2.28
N PHE A 135 -0.99 14.57 2.97
CA PHE A 135 -2.35 15.10 2.86
C PHE A 135 -2.69 16.12 3.97
N ALA A 136 -1.77 16.41 4.90
CA ALA A 136 -1.96 17.51 5.84
C ALA A 136 -1.80 18.86 5.11
N GLU A 137 -2.38 19.92 5.69
CA GLU A 137 -2.24 21.30 5.18
C GLU A 137 -0.77 21.76 5.19
N ASP A 138 -0.01 21.44 6.24
CA ASP A 138 1.44 21.62 6.34
C ASP A 138 2.13 20.26 6.54
N PRO A 139 2.50 19.53 5.48
CA PRO A 139 3.13 18.21 5.61
C PRO A 139 4.46 18.19 6.38
N ALA A 140 5.21 19.29 6.37
CA ALA A 140 6.51 19.37 7.03
C ALA A 140 6.39 19.61 8.54
N GLY A 141 5.41 20.43 8.94
CA GLY A 141 5.05 20.72 10.33
C GLY A 141 3.93 19.83 10.90
N ALA A 142 3.37 18.91 10.10
CA ALA A 142 2.22 18.11 10.48
C ALA A 142 2.43 17.34 11.78
N ARG A 143 1.46 17.47 12.67
CA ARG A 143 1.26 16.58 13.81
C ARG A 143 0.37 15.43 13.38
N MET A 144 0.39 14.35 14.14
CA MET A 144 -0.39 13.14 13.89
C MET A 144 -1.85 13.43 13.54
N LYS A 145 -2.51 14.28 14.34
CA LYS A 145 -3.94 14.60 14.16
C LYS A 145 -4.27 15.43 12.93
N ASP A 146 -3.26 16.02 12.29
CA ASP A 146 -3.45 16.85 11.11
C ASP A 146 -3.63 15.99 9.83
N PHE A 147 -3.29 14.69 9.89
CA PHE A 147 -3.52 13.72 8.80
C PHE A 147 -4.14 12.38 9.26
N LEU A 148 -4.30 12.18 10.58
CA LEU A 148 -5.07 11.11 11.19
C LEU A 148 -6.03 11.74 12.23
N PRO A 149 -7.19 12.26 11.80
CA PRO A 149 -8.20 12.81 12.70
C PRO A 149 -8.58 11.83 13.81
N GLU A 150 -8.90 12.34 15.01
CA GLU A 150 -9.34 11.51 16.16
C GLU A 150 -10.55 10.64 15.81
N SER A 151 -11.45 11.14 14.97
CA SER A 151 -12.61 10.38 14.47
C SER A 151 -12.23 9.14 13.68
N PHE A 152 -11.08 9.12 12.98
CA PHE A 152 -10.60 7.92 12.28
C PHE A 152 -10.01 6.91 13.26
N ILE A 153 -9.43 7.38 14.37
CA ILE A 153 -8.94 6.50 15.44
C ILE A 153 -10.13 5.82 16.13
N GLU A 154 -11.23 6.54 16.34
CA GLU A 154 -12.48 5.98 16.86
C GLU A 154 -13.06 4.92 15.91
N VAL A 155 -13.15 5.20 14.60
CA VAL A 155 -13.57 4.22 13.59
C VAL A 155 -12.66 2.98 13.62
N ALA A 156 -11.34 3.17 13.65
CA ALA A 156 -10.39 2.06 13.71
C ALA A 156 -10.54 1.24 15.00
N HIS A 157 -10.78 1.88 16.15
CA HIS A 157 -11.04 1.18 17.40
C HIS A 157 -12.31 0.33 17.32
N ASP A 158 -13.42 0.94 16.92
CA ASP A 158 -14.74 0.29 16.87
C ASP A 158 -14.75 -0.89 15.90
N LYS A 159 -14.05 -0.75 14.76
CA LYS A 159 -13.94 -1.78 13.72
C LYS A 159 -12.73 -2.71 13.91
N LYS A 160 -11.94 -2.55 14.97
CA LYS A 160 -10.74 -3.35 15.28
C LYS A 160 -9.69 -3.34 14.16
N LEU A 161 -9.49 -2.19 13.54
CA LEU A 161 -8.58 -1.98 12.42
C LEU A 161 -7.16 -1.67 12.90
N ALA A 162 -6.17 -2.06 12.10
CA ALA A 162 -4.81 -1.56 12.24
C ALA A 162 -4.71 -0.11 11.74
N ILE A 163 -3.74 0.65 12.27
CA ILE A 163 -3.33 1.94 11.70
C ILE A 163 -1.83 1.87 11.42
N THR A 164 -1.44 1.91 10.14
CA THR A 164 -0.02 1.87 9.75
C THR A 164 0.47 3.27 9.43
N MET A 165 1.17 3.92 10.35
CA MET A 165 1.56 5.33 10.18
C MET A 165 3.06 5.48 9.90
N HIS A 166 3.40 6.42 9.01
CA HIS A 166 4.77 6.94 8.90
C HIS A 166 4.95 8.13 9.83
N LEU A 167 5.98 8.07 10.67
CA LEU A 167 6.44 9.20 11.46
C LEU A 167 7.83 9.57 10.97
N ALA A 168 7.98 10.80 10.49
CA ALA A 168 9.21 11.27 9.90
C ALA A 168 9.57 12.66 10.44
N LYS A 169 10.87 12.97 10.42
CA LYS A 169 11.35 14.34 10.58
C LYS A 169 10.82 15.22 9.44
N PRO A 170 10.85 16.56 9.55
CA PRO A 170 10.34 17.45 8.50
C PRO A 170 10.85 17.10 7.09
N THR A 171 12.13 16.77 6.95
CA THR A 171 12.77 16.41 5.67
C THR A 171 12.79 14.90 5.35
N GLY A 172 12.15 14.06 6.15
CA GLY A 172 12.10 12.62 5.90
C GLY A 172 11.10 12.24 4.79
N PRO A 173 11.10 10.97 4.35
CA PRO A 173 10.04 10.47 3.47
C PRO A 173 8.68 10.53 4.18
N ALA A 174 7.61 10.78 3.41
CA ALA A 174 6.23 10.82 3.90
C ALA A 174 5.60 9.43 3.99
#